data_AF-J8Q695-F1
#
_entry.id   AF-J8Q695-F1
#
_cell.length_a   1.000
_cell.length_b   1.000
_cell.length_c   1.000
_cell.angle_alpha   90.00
_cell.angle_beta   90.00
_cell.angle_gamma   90.00
#
_symmetry.space_group_name_H-M   'P 1'
#
loop_
_entity.id
_entity.type
_entity.pdbx_description
1 polymer ?
#
loop_
_entity_poly.entity_id
_entity_poly.type
_entity_poly.pdbx_seq_one_letter_code
_entity_poly.pdbx_strand_id
1 'polypeptide(L)'
;MTTISDIVEELNDPKLSLSRLSQLCSQVRQDVDTMSTITVANEIELIESLSHHSLFPGVDMRINNDVLKTIHRYLQLGKNNSDDIVGGLISLLQPLLLKDKGNSELKQQGNFGLKPALGMSLKEDNLKEMWIRQGGLKSIPLFYVILLHLKRKDVSTNLTWIVPGILNILDDSTDLRKIKLRGVLLLQTLLDHTFMKEINDSNWIQLSNTGLFPLFEKTLINMCYFLPPSYNADETLAIWRIVFPTIHSLYKVEFFNNDAKYQYHLERFMSEILLQNAIPRGSITYENLTLYALETAIGILNLQKEGSVAHLQRLIYVLGEYIIRSPFFTTFPNLVSKSLLVIDTLIKVCPKERIAAHRFDFLSLILITFDKCSQEDALDGSIQVQCKGAMKDLLQCNCDMKDELSILSKQPRFQLLFEFS
;
A
#
# COMPACT_ATOMS: atom_id res chain seq x y z
N MET A 1 8.40 2.58 -42.62
CA MET A 1 7.52 1.81 -41.70
C MET A 1 8.44 1.05 -40.78
N THR A 2 8.50 1.43 -39.51
CA THR A 2 9.23 0.68 -38.47
C THR A 2 8.51 -0.64 -38.28
N THR A 3 9.22 -1.76 -38.35
CA THR A 3 8.61 -3.07 -38.10
C THR A 3 8.49 -3.30 -36.60
N ILE A 4 7.56 -4.16 -36.16
CA ILE A 4 7.44 -4.53 -34.73
C ILE A 4 8.75 -5.12 -34.20
N SER A 5 9.49 -5.85 -35.05
CA SER A 5 10.81 -6.39 -34.74
C SER A 5 11.79 -5.28 -34.34
N ASP A 6 11.84 -4.17 -35.10
CA ASP A 6 12.73 -3.04 -34.80
C ASP A 6 12.37 -2.38 -33.46
N ILE A 7 11.07 -2.29 -33.16
CA ILE A 7 10.57 -1.72 -31.89
C ILE A 7 10.93 -2.65 -30.72
N VAL A 8 10.76 -3.97 -30.89
CA VAL A 8 11.11 -4.97 -29.88
C VAL A 8 12.62 -4.98 -29.60
N GLU A 9 13.46 -4.90 -30.64
CA GLU A 9 14.91 -4.79 -30.47
C GLU A 9 15.28 -3.54 -29.67
N GLU A 10 14.66 -2.40 -29.98
CA GLU A 10 14.91 -1.15 -29.27
C GLU A 10 14.40 -1.19 -27.80
N LEU A 11 13.26 -1.83 -27.55
CA LEU A 11 12.73 -2.03 -26.20
C LEU A 11 13.62 -2.92 -25.32
N ASN A 12 14.38 -3.81 -25.93
CA ASN A 12 15.31 -4.70 -25.26
C ASN A 12 16.72 -4.08 -25.07
N ASP A 13 16.97 -2.88 -25.60
CA ASP A 13 18.23 -2.16 -25.38
C ASP A 13 18.33 -1.68 -23.91
N PRO A 14 19.32 -2.14 -23.13
CA PRO A 14 19.53 -1.67 -21.76
C PRO A 14 19.87 -0.17 -21.66
N LYS A 15 20.23 0.49 -22.77
CA LYS A 15 20.52 1.93 -22.83
C LYS A 15 19.32 2.79 -23.24
N LEU A 16 18.14 2.18 -23.39
CA LEU A 16 16.94 2.89 -23.78
C LEU A 16 16.63 4.03 -22.80
N SER A 17 16.58 5.26 -23.32
CA SER A 17 16.22 6.42 -22.50
C SER A 17 14.72 6.46 -22.20
N LEU A 18 14.37 6.98 -21.03
CA LEU A 18 12.99 7.18 -20.58
C LEU A 18 12.14 8.01 -21.57
N SER A 19 12.73 9.06 -22.16
CA SER A 19 12.07 9.87 -23.18
C SER A 19 11.80 9.08 -24.46
N ARG A 20 12.72 8.20 -24.87
CA ARG A 20 12.56 7.38 -26.05
C ARG A 20 11.51 6.29 -25.82
N LEU A 21 11.46 5.69 -24.63
CA LEU A 21 10.42 4.74 -24.26
C LEU A 21 9.01 5.36 -24.35
N SER A 22 8.80 6.58 -23.86
CA SER A 22 7.50 7.27 -23.99
C SER A 22 7.14 7.59 -25.45
N GLN A 23 8.14 7.92 -26.28
CA GLN A 23 7.94 8.08 -27.72
C GLN A 23 7.56 6.77 -28.41
N LEU A 24 8.25 5.66 -28.10
CA LEU A 24 7.94 4.33 -28.60
C LEU A 24 6.52 3.91 -28.21
N CYS A 25 6.12 4.09 -26.95
CA CYS A 25 4.75 3.86 -26.51
C CYS A 25 3.73 4.67 -27.33
N SER A 26 4.05 5.92 -27.66
CA SER A 26 3.17 6.77 -28.46
C SER A 26 3.09 6.34 -29.94
N GLN A 27 4.22 5.95 -30.54
CA GLN A 27 4.29 5.39 -31.89
C GLN A 27 3.49 4.08 -31.97
N VAL A 28 3.77 3.15 -31.06
CA VAL A 28 3.06 1.87 -30.92
C VAL A 28 1.55 2.08 -30.77
N ARG A 29 1.10 3.06 -29.96
CA ARG A 29 -0.33 3.37 -29.81
C ARG A 29 -1.00 3.93 -31.09
N GLN A 30 -0.28 4.66 -31.94
CA GLN A 30 -0.79 5.18 -33.20
C GLN A 30 -0.85 4.10 -34.29
N ASP A 31 0.06 3.13 -34.22
CA ASP A 31 0.20 2.07 -35.20
C ASP A 31 -0.82 0.93 -35.04
N VAL A 32 -1.45 0.79 -33.86
CA VAL A 32 -2.52 -0.21 -33.59
C VAL A 32 -3.63 -0.16 -34.64
N ASP A 33 -3.99 1.05 -35.08
CA ASP A 33 -5.12 1.27 -36.00
C ASP A 33 -4.71 1.09 -37.48
N THR A 34 -3.42 1.13 -37.80
CA THR A 34 -2.89 1.19 -39.17
C THR A 34 -2.14 -0.06 -39.62
N MET A 35 -1.69 -0.91 -38.70
CA MET A 35 -0.97 -2.14 -39.07
C MET A 35 -1.91 -3.26 -39.55
N SER A 36 -1.76 -3.66 -40.81
CA SER A 36 -2.65 -4.61 -41.49
C SER A 36 -2.26 -6.09 -41.37
N THR A 37 -1.13 -6.45 -40.76
CA THR A 37 -0.69 -7.85 -40.61
C THR A 37 0.18 -8.07 -39.36
N ILE A 38 -0.40 -7.96 -38.16
CA ILE A 38 0.28 -8.36 -36.92
C ILE A 38 -0.18 -9.76 -36.52
N THR A 39 0.77 -10.70 -36.39
CA THR A 39 0.50 -12.05 -35.88
C THR A 39 0.39 -12.03 -34.35
N VAL A 40 -0.34 -12.98 -33.77
CA VAL A 40 -0.44 -13.16 -32.31
C VAL A 40 0.95 -13.27 -31.65
N ALA A 41 1.89 -13.95 -32.30
CA ALA A 41 3.26 -14.10 -31.81
C ALA A 41 4.01 -12.76 -31.67
N ASN A 42 3.87 -11.87 -32.66
CA ASN A 42 4.50 -10.55 -32.62
C ASN A 42 3.89 -9.65 -31.53
N GLU A 43 2.59 -9.78 -31.26
CA GLU A 43 1.94 -9.05 -30.16
C GLU A 43 2.39 -9.56 -28.79
N ILE A 44 2.54 -10.88 -28.64
CA ILE A 44 3.06 -11.48 -27.41
C ILE A 44 4.48 -10.96 -27.14
N GLU A 45 5.37 -11.00 -28.13
CA GLU A 45 6.77 -10.54 -27.99
C GLU A 45 6.87 -9.04 -27.67
N LEU A 46 6.01 -8.23 -28.29
CA LEU A 46 5.91 -6.81 -28.00
C LEU A 46 5.42 -6.54 -26.57
N ILE A 47 4.35 -7.21 -26.14
CA ILE A 47 3.80 -7.05 -24.79
C ILE A 47 4.78 -7.55 -23.74
N GLU A 48 5.46 -8.68 -23.98
CA GLU A 48 6.54 -9.18 -23.12
C GLU A 48 7.63 -8.12 -22.96
N SER A 49 8.12 -7.57 -24.07
CA SER A 49 9.19 -6.56 -24.05
C SER A 49 8.77 -5.27 -23.35
N LEU A 50 7.54 -4.80 -23.59
CA LEU A 50 6.96 -3.65 -22.89
C LEU A 50 6.76 -3.94 -21.39
N SER A 51 6.39 -5.17 -21.02
CA SER A 51 6.12 -5.55 -19.63
C SER A 51 7.34 -5.32 -18.74
N HIS A 52 8.55 -5.54 -19.24
CA HIS A 52 9.80 -5.31 -18.51
C HIS A 52 9.95 -3.88 -17.98
N HIS A 53 9.30 -2.91 -18.65
CA HIS A 53 9.32 -1.50 -18.31
C HIS A 53 8.13 -1.07 -17.44
N SER A 54 7.19 -1.97 -17.12
CA SER A 54 5.98 -1.64 -16.34
C SER A 54 6.23 -1.44 -14.85
N LEU A 55 7.25 -2.10 -14.29
CA LEU A 55 7.60 -2.09 -12.86
C LEU A 55 9.08 -1.74 -12.58
N PHE A 56 9.76 -1.09 -13.52
CA PHE A 56 11.21 -0.88 -13.43
C PHE A 56 11.55 0.15 -12.31
N PRO A 57 12.54 -0.14 -11.43
CA PRO A 57 12.84 0.74 -10.31
C PRO A 57 13.50 2.02 -10.83
N GLY A 58 12.98 3.18 -10.44
CA GLY A 58 13.50 4.49 -10.86
C GLY A 58 12.87 5.06 -12.14
N VAL A 59 11.86 4.42 -12.70
CA VAL A 59 11.05 4.98 -13.79
C VAL A 59 9.99 5.93 -13.22
N ASP A 60 9.83 7.09 -13.85
CA ASP A 60 8.76 8.05 -13.54
C ASP A 60 7.40 7.34 -13.63
N MET A 61 6.54 7.51 -12.61
CA MET A 61 5.18 6.95 -12.59
C MET A 61 4.40 7.26 -13.88
N ARG A 62 4.70 8.38 -14.55
CA ARG A 62 4.12 8.75 -15.85
C ARG A 62 4.45 7.72 -16.94
N ILE A 63 5.68 7.22 -16.97
CA ILE A 63 6.15 6.28 -18.01
C ILE A 63 5.60 4.88 -17.74
N ASN A 64 5.56 4.43 -16.49
CA ASN A 64 4.89 3.16 -16.15
C ASN A 64 3.43 3.19 -16.61
N ASN A 65 2.74 4.32 -16.38
CA ASN A 65 1.38 4.52 -16.85
C ASN A 65 1.28 4.55 -18.38
N ASP A 66 2.25 5.13 -19.09
CA ASP A 66 2.29 5.11 -20.56
C ASP A 66 2.45 3.70 -21.13
N VAL A 67 3.35 2.90 -20.54
CA VAL A 67 3.57 1.49 -20.90
C VAL A 67 2.29 0.69 -20.68
N LEU A 68 1.69 0.78 -19.50
CA LEU A 68 0.45 0.07 -19.17
C LEU A 68 -0.73 0.47 -20.07
N LYS A 69 -0.88 1.77 -20.37
CA LYS A 69 -1.89 2.25 -21.32
C LYS A 69 -1.67 1.68 -22.73
N THR A 70 -0.42 1.54 -23.14
CA THR A 70 -0.06 0.98 -24.45
C THR A 70 -0.42 -0.49 -24.53
N ILE A 71 -0.03 -1.28 -23.52
CA ILE A 71 -0.39 -2.69 -23.41
C ILE A 71 -1.91 -2.87 -23.38
N HIS A 72 -2.61 -2.07 -22.57
CA HIS A 72 -4.07 -2.11 -22.48
C HIS A 72 -4.74 -1.81 -23.81
N ARG A 73 -4.26 -0.80 -24.56
CA ARG A 73 -4.78 -0.48 -25.89
C ARG A 73 -4.60 -1.64 -26.86
N TYR A 74 -3.45 -2.30 -26.86
CA TYR A 74 -3.21 -3.49 -27.69
C TYR A 74 -4.13 -4.65 -27.34
N LEU A 75 -4.34 -4.92 -26.05
CA LEU A 75 -5.21 -6.01 -25.61
C LEU A 75 -6.72 -5.73 -25.81
N GLN A 76 -7.12 -4.46 -25.93
CA GLN A 76 -8.53 -4.10 -26.17
C GLN A 76 -8.88 -3.86 -27.64
N LEU A 77 -7.99 -3.20 -28.39
CA LEU A 77 -8.23 -2.78 -29.77
C LEU A 77 -7.46 -3.64 -30.79
N GLY A 78 -6.61 -4.55 -30.31
CA GLY A 78 -5.92 -5.52 -31.16
C GLY A 78 -6.91 -6.35 -31.97
N LYS A 79 -6.51 -6.71 -33.20
CA LYS A 79 -7.32 -7.54 -34.10
C LYS A 79 -7.42 -8.98 -33.62
N ASN A 80 -6.45 -9.43 -32.81
CA ASN A 80 -6.38 -10.78 -32.29
C ASN A 80 -7.14 -10.92 -30.97
N ASN A 81 -7.59 -12.13 -30.66
CA ASN A 81 -8.32 -12.40 -29.43
C ASN A 81 -7.42 -12.22 -28.21
N SER A 82 -7.82 -11.36 -27.28
CA SER A 82 -7.10 -11.11 -26.03
C SER A 82 -6.85 -12.38 -25.21
N ASP A 83 -7.72 -13.38 -25.29
CA ASP A 83 -7.52 -14.66 -24.60
C ASP A 83 -6.30 -15.42 -25.11
N ASP A 84 -6.06 -15.40 -26.42
CA ASP A 84 -4.96 -16.12 -27.05
C ASP A 84 -3.62 -15.45 -26.70
N ILE A 85 -3.60 -14.11 -26.68
CA ILE A 85 -2.44 -13.32 -26.28
C ILE A 85 -2.11 -13.57 -24.81
N VAL A 86 -3.09 -13.48 -23.91
CA VAL A 86 -2.89 -13.72 -22.47
C VAL A 86 -2.46 -15.17 -22.21
N GLY A 87 -3.05 -16.14 -22.90
CA GLY A 87 -2.62 -17.55 -22.84
C GLY A 87 -1.18 -17.76 -23.31
N GLY A 88 -0.76 -17.06 -24.36
CA GLY A 88 0.63 -17.03 -24.82
C GLY A 88 1.59 -16.44 -23.79
N LEU A 89 1.23 -15.30 -23.18
CA LEU A 89 2.02 -14.67 -22.11
C LEU A 89 2.13 -15.58 -20.87
N ILE A 90 1.05 -16.27 -20.48
CA ILE A 90 1.07 -17.25 -19.39
C ILE A 90 2.05 -18.40 -19.70
N SER A 91 2.06 -18.86 -20.95
CA SER A 91 2.96 -19.93 -21.40
C SER A 91 4.44 -19.53 -21.35
N LEU A 92 4.75 -18.24 -21.54
CA LEU A 92 6.09 -17.67 -21.35
C LEU A 92 6.44 -17.47 -19.88
N LEU A 93 5.46 -17.09 -19.05
CA LEU A 93 5.68 -16.79 -17.64
C LEU A 93 5.94 -18.06 -16.79
N GLN A 94 5.09 -19.08 -16.92
CA GLN A 94 5.10 -20.25 -16.02
C GLN A 94 6.47 -20.98 -15.92
N PRO A 95 7.26 -21.12 -17.00
CA PRO A 95 8.60 -21.69 -16.94
C PRO A 95 9.58 -20.82 -16.14
N LEU A 96 9.37 -19.49 -16.12
CA LEU A 96 10.23 -18.51 -15.44
C LEU A 96 9.89 -18.33 -13.97
N LEU A 97 8.81 -18.93 -13.46
CA LEU A 97 8.46 -18.83 -12.04
C LEU A 97 9.43 -19.67 -11.20
N LEU A 98 9.79 -19.16 -10.02
CA LEU A 98 10.55 -19.93 -9.04
C LEU A 98 9.68 -21.13 -8.61
N LYS A 99 10.09 -22.34 -8.97
CA LYS A 99 9.40 -23.58 -8.57
C LYS A 99 10.15 -24.18 -7.39
N ASP A 100 9.57 -24.09 -6.21
CA ASP A 100 10.08 -24.83 -5.06
C ASP A 100 9.91 -26.33 -5.30
N LYS A 101 11.03 -27.04 -5.36
CA LYS A 101 11.06 -28.51 -5.40
C LYS A 101 10.66 -29.16 -4.05
N GLY A 102 10.16 -28.37 -3.09
CA GLY A 102 9.95 -28.79 -1.71
C GLY A 102 8.96 -29.95 -1.54
N ASN A 103 7.89 -30.04 -2.34
CA ASN A 103 6.84 -31.04 -2.10
C ASN A 103 7.06 -32.39 -2.81
N SER A 104 7.97 -32.46 -3.78
CA SER A 104 8.25 -33.70 -4.51
C SER A 104 9.28 -34.58 -3.78
N GLU A 105 10.26 -33.96 -3.12
CA GLU A 105 11.33 -34.66 -2.39
C GLU A 105 10.91 -35.05 -0.96
N LEU A 106 10.02 -34.30 -0.31
CA LEU A 106 9.46 -34.65 1.01
C LEU A 106 8.65 -35.95 1.00
N LYS A 107 8.10 -36.37 -0.15
CA LYS A 107 7.43 -37.68 -0.27
C LYS A 107 8.40 -38.86 -0.45
N GLN A 108 9.67 -38.60 -0.74
CA GLN A 108 10.69 -39.65 -0.93
C GLN A 108 11.58 -39.85 0.31
N GLN A 109 11.56 -38.93 1.28
CA GLN A 109 12.31 -39.09 2.53
C GLN A 109 11.40 -39.68 3.63
N GLY A 110 11.19 -40.98 3.54
CA GLY A 110 10.73 -41.76 4.68
C GLY A 110 11.73 -41.66 5.84
N ASN A 111 11.22 -41.36 7.02
CA ASN A 111 11.88 -41.54 8.32
C ASN A 111 13.24 -40.86 8.54
N PHE A 112 13.24 -39.56 8.84
CA PHE A 112 14.19 -39.02 9.81
C PHE A 112 13.50 -38.00 10.73
N GLY A 113 13.62 -38.23 12.03
CA GLY A 113 13.07 -37.37 13.07
C GLY A 113 13.60 -35.94 12.98
N LEU A 114 12.86 -35.02 13.62
CA LEU A 114 13.11 -33.58 13.67
C LEU A 114 14.53 -33.26 14.19
N LYS A 115 15.49 -33.15 13.28
CA LYS A 115 16.71 -32.39 13.48
C LYS A 115 16.55 -31.07 12.74
N PRO A 116 16.14 -29.98 13.41
CA PRO A 116 16.22 -28.67 12.78
C PRO A 116 17.70 -28.37 12.56
N ALA A 117 18.16 -28.41 11.31
CA ALA A 117 19.45 -27.85 10.96
C ALA A 117 19.35 -26.34 11.18
N LEU A 118 20.00 -25.83 12.23
CA LEU A 118 20.29 -24.41 12.34
C LEU A 118 21.14 -24.00 11.13
N GLY A 119 20.53 -23.25 10.21
CA GLY A 119 21.11 -22.80 8.95
C GLY A 119 20.09 -22.92 7.83
N MET A 120 19.24 -21.89 7.67
CA MET A 120 18.43 -21.75 6.45
C MET A 120 19.34 -21.82 5.21
N SER A 121 18.82 -22.45 4.16
CA SER A 121 19.60 -23.40 3.40
C SER A 121 20.37 -22.77 2.25
N LEU A 122 21.67 -23.03 2.17
CA LEU A 122 22.50 -22.75 0.98
C LEU A 122 21.84 -23.26 -0.33
N LYS A 123 20.96 -24.26 -0.25
CA LYS A 123 20.24 -24.81 -1.41
C LYS A 123 19.14 -23.88 -1.93
N GLU A 124 18.34 -23.29 -1.05
CA GLU A 124 17.30 -22.32 -1.45
C GLU A 124 17.93 -21.05 -2.03
N ASP A 125 19.00 -20.57 -1.40
CA ASP A 125 19.76 -19.41 -1.90
C ASP A 125 20.37 -19.70 -3.28
N ASN A 126 20.94 -20.90 -3.48
CA ASN A 126 21.45 -21.32 -4.79
C ASN A 126 20.34 -21.43 -5.86
N LEU A 127 19.15 -21.95 -5.51
CA LEU A 127 18.01 -22.02 -6.44
C LEU A 127 17.55 -20.62 -6.85
N LYS A 128 17.51 -19.67 -5.90
CA LYS A 128 17.17 -18.27 -6.17
C LYS A 128 18.22 -17.58 -7.02
N GLU A 129 19.51 -17.75 -6.73
CA GLU A 129 20.58 -17.21 -7.57
C GLU A 129 20.51 -17.75 -8.99
N MET A 130 20.26 -19.05 -9.16
CA MET A 130 20.07 -19.66 -10.47
C MET A 130 18.85 -19.07 -11.19
N TRP A 131 17.73 -18.91 -10.49
CA TRP A 131 16.53 -18.29 -11.03
C TRP A 131 16.79 -16.86 -11.50
N ILE A 132 17.49 -16.04 -10.70
CA ILE A 132 17.87 -14.68 -11.08
C ILE A 132 18.77 -14.70 -12.33
N ARG A 133 19.79 -15.57 -12.36
CA ARG A 133 20.71 -15.72 -13.51
C ARG A 133 19.99 -16.17 -14.79
N GLN A 134 18.92 -16.93 -14.66
CA GLN A 134 18.08 -17.38 -15.78
C GLN A 134 17.05 -16.34 -16.22
N GLY A 135 17.12 -15.10 -15.71
CA GLY A 135 16.19 -14.03 -16.08
C GLY A 135 14.92 -13.99 -15.24
N GLY A 136 14.86 -14.69 -14.12
CA GLY A 136 13.68 -14.77 -13.24
C GLY A 136 13.10 -13.41 -12.82
N LEU A 137 13.93 -12.38 -12.67
CA LEU A 137 13.48 -11.02 -12.36
C LEU A 137 12.57 -10.41 -13.45
N LYS A 138 12.71 -10.85 -14.70
CA LYS A 138 11.85 -10.45 -15.82
C LYS A 138 10.45 -11.04 -15.72
N SER A 139 10.28 -12.13 -14.96
CA SER A 139 8.97 -12.75 -14.74
C SER A 139 8.03 -11.87 -13.91
N ILE A 140 8.57 -11.05 -12.99
CA ILE A 140 7.74 -10.22 -12.09
C ILE A 140 6.91 -9.16 -12.84
N PRO A 141 7.50 -8.30 -13.72
CA PRO A 141 6.70 -7.34 -14.49
C PRO A 141 5.73 -8.00 -15.48
N LEU A 142 6.13 -9.11 -16.10
CA LEU A 142 5.24 -9.89 -16.96
C LEU A 142 4.04 -10.45 -16.18
N PHE A 143 4.29 -10.98 -14.99
CA PHE A 143 3.25 -11.47 -14.09
C PHE A 143 2.28 -10.36 -13.70
N TYR A 144 2.79 -9.17 -13.39
CA TYR A 144 1.95 -8.01 -13.10
C TYR A 144 1.02 -7.66 -14.27
N VAL A 145 1.54 -7.62 -15.50
CA VAL A 145 0.74 -7.38 -16.71
C VAL A 145 -0.33 -8.47 -16.90
N ILE A 146 0.03 -9.74 -16.74
CA ILE A 146 -0.93 -10.85 -16.85
C ILE A 146 -2.06 -10.68 -15.83
N LEU A 147 -1.76 -10.36 -14.56
CA LEU A 147 -2.79 -10.17 -13.53
C LEU A 147 -3.75 -9.01 -13.84
N LEU A 148 -3.27 -7.93 -14.47
CA LEU A 148 -4.10 -6.80 -14.87
C LEU A 148 -5.11 -7.14 -15.98
N HIS A 149 -4.80 -8.15 -16.79
CA HIS A 149 -5.55 -8.51 -17.99
C HIS A 149 -6.17 -9.92 -17.96
N LEU A 150 -5.93 -10.68 -16.89
CA LEU A 150 -6.52 -12.00 -16.70
C LEU A 150 -8.04 -11.88 -16.61
N LYS A 151 -8.76 -12.57 -17.50
CA LYS A 151 -10.21 -12.58 -17.45
C LYS A 151 -10.68 -13.43 -16.28
N ARG A 152 -11.79 -13.00 -15.70
CA ARG A 152 -12.48 -13.66 -14.59
C ARG A 152 -12.60 -15.17 -14.73
N LYS A 153 -13.05 -15.62 -15.90
CA LYS A 153 -13.31 -17.05 -16.18
C LYS A 153 -12.08 -17.93 -16.02
N ASP A 154 -10.90 -17.33 -16.18
CA ASP A 154 -9.61 -18.02 -16.18
C ASP A 154 -8.90 -17.92 -14.83
N VAL A 155 -9.44 -17.19 -13.85
CA VAL A 155 -8.80 -17.01 -12.55
C VAL A 155 -8.62 -18.35 -11.85
N SER A 156 -9.71 -19.09 -11.67
CA SER A 156 -9.72 -20.37 -10.93
C SER A 156 -8.75 -21.39 -11.52
N THR A 157 -8.62 -21.44 -12.85
CA THR A 157 -7.70 -22.37 -13.54
C THR A 157 -6.25 -21.95 -13.38
N ASN A 158 -5.98 -20.65 -13.22
CA ASN A 158 -4.64 -20.09 -13.08
C ASN A 158 -4.17 -19.92 -11.62
N LEU A 159 -5.06 -20.00 -10.61
CA LEU A 159 -4.68 -19.89 -9.19
C LEU A 159 -3.58 -20.88 -8.76
N THR A 160 -3.52 -22.05 -9.40
CA THR A 160 -2.56 -23.12 -9.11
C THR A 160 -1.09 -22.71 -9.30
N TRP A 161 -0.81 -21.75 -10.18
CA TRP A 161 0.53 -21.20 -10.36
C TRP A 161 0.64 -19.75 -9.86
N ILE A 162 -0.45 -18.97 -9.88
CA ILE A 162 -0.44 -17.59 -9.41
C ILE A 162 -0.07 -17.53 -7.93
N VAL A 163 -0.74 -18.33 -7.10
CA VAL A 163 -0.58 -18.27 -5.64
C VAL A 163 0.82 -18.71 -5.22
N PRO A 164 1.34 -19.89 -5.64
CA PRO A 164 2.72 -20.26 -5.35
C PRO A 164 3.74 -19.27 -5.93
N GLY A 165 3.50 -18.72 -7.12
CA GLY A 165 4.39 -17.73 -7.74
C GLY A 165 4.53 -16.47 -6.88
N ILE A 166 3.42 -15.93 -6.36
CA ILE A 166 3.44 -14.75 -5.47
C ILE A 166 4.10 -15.11 -4.14
N LEU A 167 3.75 -16.24 -3.53
CA LEU A 167 4.31 -16.65 -2.24
C LEU A 167 5.83 -16.84 -2.30
N ASN A 168 6.34 -17.48 -3.35
CA ASN A 168 7.78 -17.69 -3.52
C ASN A 168 8.56 -16.37 -3.66
N ILE A 169 7.93 -15.33 -4.23
CA ILE A 169 8.50 -13.97 -4.28
C ILE A 169 8.42 -13.29 -2.90
N LEU A 170 7.32 -13.47 -2.16
CA LEU A 170 7.13 -12.91 -0.82
C LEU A 170 8.02 -13.55 0.25
N ASP A 171 8.37 -14.82 0.08
CA ASP A 171 9.31 -15.56 0.93
C ASP A 171 10.78 -15.21 0.63
N ASP A 172 11.02 -14.26 -0.28
CA ASP A 172 12.37 -13.75 -0.48
C ASP A 172 12.89 -13.00 0.76
N SER A 173 14.14 -13.33 1.11
CA SER A 173 14.90 -12.80 2.23
C SER A 173 16.13 -12.01 1.76
N THR A 174 16.41 -11.98 0.45
CA THR A 174 17.66 -11.48 -0.12
C THR A 174 17.56 -10.04 -0.63
N ASP A 175 16.47 -9.69 -1.34
CA ASP A 175 16.22 -8.35 -1.87
C ASP A 175 14.78 -7.90 -1.58
N LEU A 176 14.66 -7.12 -0.51
CA LEU A 176 13.39 -6.52 -0.09
C LEU A 176 12.75 -5.66 -1.18
N ARG A 177 13.54 -4.82 -1.88
CA ARG A 177 12.99 -3.79 -2.78
C ARG A 177 12.65 -4.32 -4.16
N LYS A 178 13.54 -5.10 -4.77
CA LYS A 178 13.40 -5.55 -6.16
C LYS A 178 12.59 -6.84 -6.29
N ILE A 179 12.48 -7.62 -5.23
CA ILE A 179 11.80 -8.91 -5.24
C ILE A 179 10.60 -8.86 -4.28
N LYS A 180 10.84 -8.80 -2.97
CA LYS A 180 9.79 -9.00 -1.96
C LYS A 180 8.65 -7.96 -2.08
N LEU A 181 8.96 -6.66 -2.15
CA LEU A 181 7.94 -5.61 -2.31
C LEU A 181 7.19 -5.69 -3.64
N ARG A 182 7.82 -6.23 -4.69
CA ARG A 182 7.10 -6.48 -5.94
C ARG A 182 6.15 -7.67 -5.81
N GLY A 183 6.48 -8.67 -5.00
CA GLY A 183 5.54 -9.72 -4.59
C GLY A 183 4.31 -9.14 -3.89
N VAL A 184 4.50 -8.16 -3.01
CA VAL A 184 3.37 -7.44 -2.37
C VAL A 184 2.53 -6.71 -3.42
N LEU A 185 3.15 -6.05 -4.39
CA LEU A 185 2.43 -5.40 -5.48
C LEU A 185 1.64 -6.38 -6.36
N LEU A 186 2.21 -7.56 -6.66
CA LEU A 186 1.49 -8.63 -7.38
C LEU A 186 0.28 -9.12 -6.58
N LEU A 187 0.44 -9.30 -5.26
CA LEU A 187 -0.67 -9.64 -4.38
C LEU A 187 -1.75 -8.55 -4.39
N GLN A 188 -1.37 -7.28 -4.26
CA GLN A 188 -2.31 -6.17 -4.34
C GLN A 188 -3.07 -6.18 -5.66
N THR A 189 -2.38 -6.42 -6.77
CA THR A 189 -2.97 -6.47 -8.11
C THR A 189 -3.97 -7.61 -8.22
N LEU A 190 -3.62 -8.80 -7.72
CA LEU A 190 -4.52 -9.94 -7.64
C LEU A 190 -5.78 -9.59 -6.82
N LEU A 191 -5.61 -8.96 -5.65
CA LEU A 191 -6.74 -8.55 -4.81
C LEU A 191 -7.64 -7.53 -5.52
N ASP A 192 -7.06 -6.46 -6.06
CA ASP A 192 -7.78 -5.31 -6.60
C ASP A 192 -8.38 -5.57 -8.00
N HIS A 193 -7.71 -6.34 -8.84
CA HIS A 193 -8.17 -6.59 -10.22
C HIS A 193 -8.91 -7.90 -10.38
N THR A 194 -8.61 -8.91 -9.55
CA THR A 194 -9.19 -10.23 -9.69
C THR A 194 -10.33 -10.47 -8.70
N PHE A 195 -10.17 -10.08 -7.44
CA PHE A 195 -11.18 -10.38 -6.41
C PHE A 195 -12.10 -9.18 -6.10
N MET A 196 -11.59 -7.95 -6.07
CA MET A 196 -12.35 -6.74 -5.69
C MET A 196 -13.37 -6.28 -6.73
N LYS A 197 -13.10 -6.45 -8.02
CA LYS A 197 -14.00 -5.93 -9.08
C LYS A 197 -15.36 -6.64 -9.09
N GLU A 198 -15.49 -7.74 -8.36
CA GLU A 198 -16.48 -8.77 -8.67
C GLU A 198 -17.12 -9.41 -7.44
N ILE A 199 -17.07 -8.71 -6.30
CA ILE A 199 -17.49 -9.24 -4.99
C ILE A 199 -18.99 -9.56 -4.91
N ASN A 200 -19.78 -9.13 -5.89
CA ASN A 200 -21.23 -9.36 -5.97
C ASN A 200 -21.65 -10.55 -6.85
N ASP A 201 -20.74 -11.29 -7.47
CA ASP A 201 -21.12 -12.41 -8.34
C ASP A 201 -20.65 -13.76 -7.75
N SER A 202 -21.65 -14.53 -7.33
CA SER A 202 -21.54 -15.80 -6.61
C SER A 202 -21.10 -16.99 -7.47
N ASN A 203 -20.97 -16.82 -8.78
CA ASN A 203 -20.59 -17.91 -9.68
C ASN A 203 -19.08 -18.20 -9.69
N TRP A 204 -18.28 -17.41 -8.98
CA TRP A 204 -16.82 -17.42 -9.07
C TRP A 204 -16.14 -17.57 -7.72
N ILE A 205 -14.89 -18.05 -7.75
CA ILE A 205 -14.13 -18.30 -6.53
C ILE A 205 -13.84 -17.00 -5.80
N GLN A 206 -14.23 -16.95 -4.53
CA GLN A 206 -13.90 -15.86 -3.62
C GLN A 206 -12.62 -16.19 -2.85
N LEU A 207 -11.85 -15.19 -2.45
CA LEU A 207 -10.64 -15.39 -1.66
C LEU A 207 -10.93 -16.16 -0.36
N SER A 208 -12.06 -15.87 0.29
CA SER A 208 -12.51 -16.53 1.51
C SER A 208 -12.68 -18.05 1.37
N ASN A 209 -12.91 -18.54 0.15
CA ASN A 209 -13.03 -19.98 -0.15
C ASN A 209 -11.65 -20.66 -0.33
N THR A 210 -10.58 -19.88 -0.48
CA THR A 210 -9.23 -20.41 -0.79
C THR A 210 -8.42 -20.74 0.45
N GLY A 211 -8.78 -20.20 1.62
CA GLY A 211 -7.99 -20.35 2.85
C GLY A 211 -6.64 -19.62 2.84
N LEU A 212 -6.40 -18.73 1.87
CA LEU A 212 -5.12 -18.02 1.71
C LEU A 212 -4.97 -16.79 2.61
N PHE A 213 -6.08 -16.29 3.16
CA PHE A 213 -6.09 -15.10 3.99
C PHE A 213 -5.06 -15.12 5.15
N PRO A 214 -5.01 -16.16 6.02
CA PRO A 214 -4.09 -16.15 7.15
C PRO A 214 -2.61 -16.14 6.74
N LEU A 215 -2.30 -16.73 5.58
CA LEU A 215 -0.95 -16.79 5.05
C LEU A 215 -0.51 -15.41 4.56
N PHE A 216 -1.32 -14.76 3.72
CA PHE A 216 -1.03 -13.41 3.23
C PHE A 216 -1.02 -12.37 4.35
N GLU A 217 -2.01 -12.43 5.26
CA GLU A 217 -2.09 -11.49 6.39
C GLU A 217 -0.84 -11.57 7.25
N LYS A 218 -0.43 -12.77 7.66
CA LYS A 218 0.78 -12.96 8.48
C LYS A 218 2.03 -12.40 7.80
N THR A 219 2.20 -12.68 6.51
CA THR A 219 3.36 -12.19 5.75
C THR A 219 3.38 -10.67 5.66
N LEU A 220 2.24 -10.04 5.35
CA LEU A 220 2.14 -8.58 5.26
C LEU A 220 2.35 -7.90 6.63
N ILE A 221 1.73 -8.42 7.69
CA ILE A 221 1.86 -7.88 9.05
C ILE A 221 3.31 -7.94 9.53
N ASN A 222 4.04 -9.02 9.23
CA ASN A 222 5.47 -9.09 9.56
C ASN A 222 6.29 -7.96 8.93
N MET A 223 5.95 -7.54 7.71
CA MET A 223 6.63 -6.45 7.01
C MET A 223 6.33 -5.07 7.62
N CYS A 224 5.21 -4.91 8.34
CA CYS A 224 4.92 -3.67 9.07
C CYS A 224 5.93 -3.39 10.20
N TYR A 225 6.63 -4.43 10.69
CA TYR A 225 7.63 -4.33 11.76
C TYR A 225 9.05 -4.02 11.26
N PHE A 226 9.24 -3.81 9.95
CA PHE A 226 10.50 -3.33 9.39
C PHE A 226 10.68 -1.84 9.67
N LEU A 227 11.14 -1.53 10.88
CA LEU A 227 11.15 -0.19 11.47
C LEU A 227 12.57 0.27 11.83
N PRO A 228 12.82 1.59 11.90
CA PRO A 228 14.06 2.11 12.45
C PRO A 228 14.29 1.67 13.92
N PRO A 229 15.55 1.53 14.36
CA PRO A 229 16.78 1.76 13.61
C PRO A 229 17.23 0.56 12.75
N SER A 230 16.55 -0.59 12.82
CA SER A 230 16.95 -1.79 12.09
C SER A 230 16.86 -1.64 10.57
N TYR A 231 15.93 -0.79 10.10
CA TYR A 231 15.78 -0.40 8.70
C TYR A 231 15.90 1.12 8.58
N ASN A 232 16.37 1.60 7.43
CA ASN A 232 16.39 3.04 7.16
C ASN A 232 14.94 3.55 6.96
N ALA A 233 14.70 4.80 7.32
CA ALA A 233 13.35 5.37 7.32
C ALA A 233 12.70 5.42 5.92
N ASP A 234 13.50 5.69 4.88
CA ASP A 234 13.00 5.73 3.50
C ASP A 234 12.56 4.35 3.00
N GLU A 235 13.25 3.30 3.41
CA GLU A 235 12.90 1.91 3.13
C GLU A 235 11.65 1.49 3.88
N THR A 236 11.55 1.79 5.17
CA THR A 236 10.32 1.59 5.94
C THR A 236 9.15 2.30 5.28
N LEU A 237 9.33 3.53 4.82
CA LEU A 237 8.29 4.30 4.15
C LEU A 237 7.89 3.65 2.82
N ALA A 238 8.86 3.20 2.02
CA ALA A 238 8.61 2.48 0.78
C ALA A 238 7.85 1.17 1.01
N ILE A 239 8.18 0.44 2.09
CA ILE A 239 7.44 -0.76 2.52
C ILE A 239 6.00 -0.39 2.87
N TRP A 240 5.79 0.56 3.77
CA TRP A 240 4.46 0.94 4.24
C TRP A 240 3.55 1.43 3.10
N ARG A 241 4.11 2.18 2.14
CA ARG A 241 3.39 2.67 0.95
C ARG A 241 2.78 1.57 0.09
N ILE A 242 3.32 0.36 0.14
CA ILE A 242 2.83 -0.80 -0.62
C ILE A 242 2.05 -1.75 0.30
N VAL A 243 2.59 -2.04 1.48
CA VAL A 243 2.04 -3.05 2.40
C VAL A 243 0.73 -2.59 3.03
N PHE A 244 0.61 -1.34 3.50
CA PHE A 244 -0.61 -0.88 4.18
C PHE A 244 -1.83 -0.92 3.24
N PRO A 245 -1.77 -0.36 2.02
CA PRO A 245 -2.87 -0.50 1.06
C PRO A 245 -3.19 -1.96 0.73
N THR A 246 -2.18 -2.82 0.59
CA THR A 246 -2.37 -4.24 0.30
C THR A 246 -3.12 -4.98 1.42
N ILE A 247 -2.80 -4.67 2.69
CA ILE A 247 -3.53 -5.20 3.86
C ILE A 247 -4.99 -4.76 3.82
N HIS A 248 -5.25 -3.48 3.52
CA HIS A 248 -6.62 -2.96 3.43
C HIS A 248 -7.40 -3.66 2.31
N SER A 249 -6.80 -3.83 1.13
CA SER A 249 -7.40 -4.60 0.03
C SER A 249 -7.66 -6.05 0.45
N LEU A 250 -6.74 -6.69 1.16
CA LEU A 250 -6.90 -8.06 1.65
C LEU A 250 -8.12 -8.17 2.58
N TYR A 251 -8.25 -7.27 3.56
CA TYR A 251 -9.36 -7.27 4.49
C TYR A 251 -10.69 -7.03 3.79
N LYS A 252 -10.73 -6.06 2.87
CA LYS A 252 -11.94 -5.71 2.15
C LYS A 252 -12.39 -6.82 1.19
N VAL A 253 -11.46 -7.57 0.57
CA VAL A 253 -11.81 -8.74 -0.25
C VAL A 253 -12.32 -9.88 0.62
N GLU A 254 -11.59 -10.23 1.69
CA GLU A 254 -11.91 -11.38 2.53
C GLU A 254 -13.25 -11.20 3.26
N PHE A 255 -13.50 -10.01 3.80
CA PHE A 255 -14.62 -9.73 4.69
C PHE A 255 -15.71 -8.87 4.04
N PHE A 256 -15.78 -8.82 2.71
CA PHE A 256 -16.80 -8.02 2.02
C PHE A 256 -18.23 -8.32 2.48
N ASN A 257 -18.55 -9.59 2.70
CA ASN A 257 -19.87 -10.03 3.18
C ASN A 257 -20.02 -10.00 4.72
N ASN A 258 -18.99 -9.56 5.45
CA ASN A 258 -18.97 -9.57 6.91
C ASN A 258 -18.31 -8.29 7.44
N ASP A 259 -19.09 -7.20 7.44
CA ASP A 259 -18.62 -5.89 7.92
C ASP A 259 -18.08 -5.97 9.36
N ALA A 260 -18.70 -6.73 10.26
CA ALA A 260 -18.20 -6.87 11.63
C ALA A 260 -16.76 -7.41 11.69
N LYS A 261 -16.42 -8.41 10.87
CA LYS A 261 -15.03 -8.90 10.76
C LYS A 261 -14.13 -7.88 10.08
N TYR A 262 -14.59 -7.20 9.03
CA TYR A 262 -13.83 -6.15 8.37
C TYR A 262 -13.44 -5.04 9.37
N GLN A 263 -14.41 -4.53 10.13
CA GLN A 263 -14.19 -3.53 11.17
C GLN A 263 -13.24 -4.02 12.26
N TYR A 264 -13.36 -5.27 12.70
CA TYR A 264 -12.44 -5.89 13.67
C TYR A 264 -10.99 -5.92 13.17
N HIS A 265 -10.76 -6.30 11.91
CA HIS A 265 -9.40 -6.34 11.35
C HIS A 265 -8.82 -4.93 11.12
N LEU A 266 -9.66 -3.94 10.75
CA LEU A 266 -9.25 -2.53 10.73
C LEU A 266 -8.88 -2.04 12.13
N GLU A 267 -9.68 -2.38 13.15
CA GLU A 267 -9.43 -2.02 14.54
C GLU A 267 -8.10 -2.60 15.01
N ARG A 268 -7.86 -3.88 14.75
CA ARG A 268 -6.60 -4.55 15.09
C ARG A 268 -5.41 -3.88 14.42
N PHE A 269 -5.52 -3.56 13.14
CA PHE A 269 -4.45 -2.89 12.40
C PHE A 269 -4.17 -1.48 12.95
N MET A 270 -5.21 -0.68 13.21
CA MET A 270 -5.07 0.64 13.82
C MET A 270 -4.40 0.57 15.20
N SER A 271 -4.88 -0.32 16.07
CA SER A 271 -4.37 -0.47 17.43
C SER A 271 -2.95 -1.03 17.48
N GLU A 272 -2.71 -2.18 16.85
CA GLU A 272 -1.44 -2.92 16.97
C GLU A 272 -0.36 -2.36 16.05
N ILE A 273 -0.69 -2.01 14.82
CA ILE A 273 0.31 -1.55 13.85
C ILE A 273 0.55 -0.06 13.99
N LEU A 274 -0.50 0.76 13.93
CA LEU A 274 -0.31 2.21 13.91
C LEU A 274 -0.02 2.81 15.29
N LEU A 275 -0.91 2.58 16.27
CA LEU A 275 -0.88 3.24 17.58
C LEU A 275 0.11 2.63 18.58
N GLN A 276 0.42 1.33 18.46
CA GLN A 276 1.41 0.69 19.32
C GLN A 276 2.83 0.72 18.74
N ASN A 277 2.98 0.72 17.41
CA ASN A 277 4.29 0.55 16.78
C ASN A 277 4.69 1.72 15.86
N ALA A 278 3.92 1.98 14.80
CA ALA A 278 4.32 2.91 13.73
C ALA A 278 4.54 4.34 14.23
N ILE A 279 3.54 4.94 14.89
CA ILE A 279 3.61 6.33 15.36
C ILE A 279 4.63 6.49 16.50
N PRO A 280 4.64 5.62 17.54
CA PRO A 280 5.64 5.74 18.61
C PRO A 280 7.09 5.62 18.15
N ARG A 281 7.38 4.75 17.16
CA ARG A 281 8.74 4.53 16.65
C ARG A 281 9.15 5.51 15.55
N GLY A 282 8.19 6.03 14.78
CA GLY A 282 8.43 7.16 13.87
C GLY A 282 8.72 8.44 14.66
N SER A 283 7.77 8.83 15.51
CA SER A 283 7.77 10.08 16.29
C SER A 283 8.21 11.27 15.42
N ILE A 284 8.76 12.31 16.01
CA ILE A 284 9.28 13.49 15.30
C ILE A 284 10.63 13.20 14.64
N THR A 285 11.35 12.19 15.10
CA THR A 285 12.64 11.76 14.53
C THR A 285 12.53 11.40 13.05
N TYR A 286 11.41 10.81 12.63
CA TYR A 286 11.17 10.40 11.25
C TYR A 286 9.86 11.01 10.72
N GLU A 287 9.86 12.32 10.46
CA GLU A 287 8.69 13.10 10.03
C GLU A 287 7.87 12.40 8.94
N ASN A 288 8.49 12.00 7.82
CA ASN A 288 7.79 11.39 6.68
C ASN A 288 7.09 10.06 7.03
N LEU A 289 7.67 9.26 7.93
CA LEU A 289 7.05 8.03 8.42
C LEU A 289 5.81 8.36 9.24
N THR A 290 5.95 9.27 10.19
CA THR A 290 4.86 9.67 11.08
C THR A 290 3.73 10.34 10.31
N LEU A 291 4.03 11.21 9.35
CA LEU A 291 3.04 11.79 8.44
C LEU A 291 2.24 10.71 7.69
N TYR A 292 2.93 9.71 7.13
CA TYR A 292 2.26 8.61 6.43
C TYR A 292 1.39 7.75 7.37
N ALA A 293 1.87 7.48 8.59
CA ALA A 293 1.12 6.74 9.58
C ALA A 293 -0.14 7.50 10.06
N LEU A 294 -0.04 8.82 10.27
CA LEU A 294 -1.18 9.67 10.62
C LEU A 294 -2.20 9.77 9.46
N GLU A 295 -1.73 9.88 8.22
CA GLU A 295 -2.62 9.85 7.04
C GLU A 295 -3.38 8.53 6.95
N THR A 296 -2.68 7.41 7.18
CA THR A 296 -3.30 6.09 7.21
C THR A 296 -4.32 5.98 8.34
N ALA A 297 -4.01 6.51 9.53
CA ALA A 297 -4.93 6.57 10.67
C ALA A 297 -6.20 7.36 10.34
N ILE A 298 -6.09 8.53 9.70
CA ILE A 298 -7.26 9.30 9.23
C ILE A 298 -8.11 8.47 8.26
N GLY A 299 -7.48 7.76 7.32
CA GLY A 299 -8.17 6.87 6.41
C GLY A 299 -8.99 5.80 7.13
N ILE A 300 -8.41 5.16 8.16
CA ILE A 300 -9.10 4.13 8.95
C ILE A 300 -10.23 4.73 9.80
N LEU A 301 -10.01 5.87 10.44
CA LEU A 301 -11.04 6.57 11.22
C LEU A 301 -12.29 6.87 10.37
N ASN A 302 -12.07 7.32 9.13
CA ASN A 302 -13.16 7.59 8.18
C ASN A 302 -13.90 6.32 7.73
N LEU A 303 -13.20 5.18 7.65
CA LEU A 303 -13.80 3.89 7.31
C LEU A 303 -14.62 3.31 8.48
N GLN A 304 -14.11 3.42 9.72
CA GLN A 304 -14.75 2.87 10.91
C GLN A 304 -15.87 3.78 11.46
N LYS A 305 -15.81 5.08 11.19
CA LYS A 305 -16.77 6.09 11.68
C LYS A 305 -16.92 6.01 13.20
N GLU A 306 -18.13 5.78 13.70
CA GLU A 306 -18.43 5.67 15.13
C GLU A 306 -17.68 4.52 15.81
N GLY A 307 -17.32 3.46 15.06
CA GLY A 307 -16.48 2.37 15.56
C GLY A 307 -15.09 2.83 16.04
N SER A 308 -14.64 4.00 15.60
CA SER A 308 -13.38 4.62 16.01
C SER A 308 -13.26 4.91 17.51
N VAL A 309 -14.39 4.88 18.25
CA VAL A 309 -14.40 5.05 19.71
C VAL A 309 -13.45 4.10 20.42
N ALA A 310 -13.26 2.88 19.89
CA ALA A 310 -12.32 1.91 20.45
C ALA A 310 -10.87 2.45 20.53
N HIS A 311 -10.51 3.37 19.62
CA HIS A 311 -9.17 3.93 19.52
C HIS A 311 -9.00 5.26 20.26
N LEU A 312 -10.10 5.90 20.66
CA LEU A 312 -10.14 7.29 21.14
C LEU A 312 -9.08 7.60 22.19
N GLN A 313 -9.08 6.87 23.30
CA GLN A 313 -8.16 7.09 24.42
C GLN A 313 -6.70 6.87 24.00
N ARG A 314 -6.43 5.82 23.20
CA ARG A 314 -5.08 5.50 22.78
C ARG A 314 -4.55 6.50 21.76
N LEU A 315 -5.39 6.96 20.83
CA LEU A 315 -5.05 8.02 19.85
C LEU A 315 -4.66 9.32 20.54
N ILE A 316 -5.50 9.77 21.48
CA ILE A 316 -5.24 10.97 22.30
C ILE A 316 -3.87 10.84 22.99
N TYR A 317 -3.64 9.71 23.66
CA TYR A 317 -2.37 9.46 24.35
C TYR A 317 -1.19 9.45 23.38
N VAL A 318 -1.30 8.75 22.25
CA VAL A 318 -0.20 8.62 21.27
C VAL A 318 0.14 9.96 20.63
N LEU A 319 -0.85 10.74 20.22
CA LEU A 319 -0.66 12.09 19.67
C LEU A 319 -0.05 13.02 20.72
N GLY A 320 -0.59 13.01 21.94
CA GLY A 320 -0.10 13.84 23.03
C GLY A 320 1.36 13.54 23.36
N GLU A 321 1.67 12.28 23.66
CA GLU A 321 2.96 11.89 24.22
C GLU A 321 4.08 11.85 23.17
N TYR A 322 3.84 11.23 22.00
CA TYR A 322 4.90 10.98 21.02
C TYR A 322 5.06 12.07 19.97
N ILE A 323 4.09 12.98 19.83
CA ILE A 323 4.10 14.04 18.82
C ILE A 323 4.03 15.41 19.49
N ILE A 324 2.87 15.80 20.04
CA ILE A 324 2.60 17.17 20.49
C ILE A 324 3.51 17.58 21.65
N ARG A 325 3.81 16.69 22.60
CA ARG A 325 4.67 16.98 23.75
C ARG A 325 6.14 17.21 23.36
N SER A 326 6.58 16.70 22.22
CA SER A 326 7.98 16.82 21.79
C SER A 326 8.44 18.29 21.69
N PRO A 327 9.67 18.61 22.14
CA PRO A 327 10.24 19.95 22.03
C PRO A 327 10.40 20.45 20.58
N PHE A 328 10.49 19.54 19.60
CA PHE A 328 10.71 19.89 18.20
C PHE A 328 9.44 19.83 17.35
N PHE A 329 8.26 19.77 17.97
CA PHE A 329 7.01 19.59 17.23
C PHE A 329 6.73 20.71 16.21
N THR A 330 6.98 21.95 16.61
CA THR A 330 6.78 23.19 15.84
C THR A 330 7.73 23.33 14.65
N THR A 331 8.89 22.66 14.67
CA THR A 331 9.85 22.70 13.55
C THR A 331 9.35 21.94 12.33
N PHE A 332 8.25 21.18 12.45
CA PHE A 332 7.65 20.38 11.39
C PHE A 332 6.17 20.80 11.14
N PRO A 333 5.92 21.89 10.40
CA PRO A 333 4.56 22.42 10.19
C PRO A 333 3.57 21.41 9.59
N ASN A 334 4.06 20.55 8.70
CA ASN A 334 3.24 19.47 8.12
C ASN A 334 2.73 18.51 9.19
N LEU A 335 3.57 18.19 10.18
CA LEU A 335 3.22 17.28 11.26
C LEU A 335 2.25 17.94 12.24
N VAL A 336 2.42 19.25 12.51
CA VAL A 336 1.45 20.04 13.28
C VAL A 336 0.08 19.97 12.63
N SER A 337 0.01 20.32 11.34
CA SER A 337 -1.24 20.32 10.58
C SER A 337 -1.88 18.93 10.52
N LYS A 338 -1.07 17.89 10.27
CA LYS A 338 -1.58 16.51 10.21
C LYS A 338 -2.10 16.02 11.57
N SER A 339 -1.45 16.41 12.66
CA SER A 339 -1.90 16.07 14.03
C SER A 339 -3.23 16.73 14.36
N LEU A 340 -3.41 18.01 14.00
CA LEU A 340 -4.69 18.71 14.14
C LEU A 340 -5.78 18.07 13.29
N LEU A 341 -5.47 17.63 12.06
CA LEU A 341 -6.42 16.92 11.20
C LEU A 341 -6.86 15.57 11.80
N VAL A 342 -5.97 14.83 12.46
CA VAL A 342 -6.34 13.59 13.17
C VAL A 342 -7.30 13.91 14.32
N ILE A 343 -7.00 14.94 15.11
CA ILE A 343 -7.86 15.40 16.22
C ILE A 343 -9.24 15.78 15.70
N ASP A 344 -9.29 16.61 14.65
CA ASP A 344 -10.52 17.07 14.00
C ASP A 344 -11.34 15.90 13.44
N THR A 345 -10.68 14.97 12.73
CA THR A 345 -11.32 13.76 12.22
C THR A 345 -11.92 12.93 13.36
N LEU A 346 -11.18 12.75 14.46
CA LEU A 346 -11.65 11.97 15.61
C LEU A 346 -12.88 12.60 16.29
N ILE A 347 -12.90 13.93 16.43
CA ILE A 347 -14.07 14.67 16.94
C ILE A 347 -15.29 14.47 16.02
N LYS A 348 -15.09 14.46 14.70
CA LYS A 348 -16.16 14.33 13.71
C LYS A 348 -16.76 12.93 13.60
N VAL A 349 -15.93 11.89 13.70
CA VAL A 349 -16.37 10.52 13.44
C VAL A 349 -16.89 9.80 14.69
N CYS A 350 -16.45 10.20 15.88
CA CYS A 350 -16.90 9.55 17.12
C CYS A 350 -18.23 10.13 17.62
N PRO A 351 -19.05 9.33 18.35
CA PRO A 351 -20.24 9.80 19.03
C PRO A 351 -19.94 10.94 20.00
N LYS A 352 -20.81 11.94 20.01
CA LYS A 352 -20.65 13.19 20.78
C LYS A 352 -20.49 12.94 22.27
N GLU A 353 -21.17 11.92 22.81
CA GLU A 353 -21.12 11.55 24.23
C GLU A 353 -19.70 11.11 24.64
N ARG A 354 -19.01 10.39 23.75
CA ARG A 354 -17.63 9.95 23.99
C ARG A 354 -16.65 11.10 23.86
N ILE A 355 -16.87 12.02 22.92
CA ILE A 355 -16.09 13.25 22.82
C ILE A 355 -16.27 14.11 24.08
N ALA A 356 -17.50 14.28 24.56
CA ALA A 356 -17.79 15.03 25.78
C ALA A 356 -17.12 14.44 27.03
N ALA A 357 -17.01 13.10 27.11
CA ALA A 357 -16.29 12.43 28.20
C ALA A 357 -14.78 12.71 28.18
N HIS A 358 -14.19 12.92 27.00
CA HIS A 358 -12.77 13.23 26.79
C HIS A 358 -12.50 14.71 26.46
N ARG A 359 -13.46 15.61 26.75
CA ARG A 359 -13.41 17.00 26.32
C ARG A 359 -12.15 17.74 26.77
N PHE A 360 -11.66 17.47 27.98
CA PHE A 360 -10.46 18.10 28.51
C PHE A 360 -9.18 17.54 27.88
N ASP A 361 -9.18 16.27 27.47
CA ASP A 361 -8.05 15.68 26.76
C ASP A 361 -7.90 16.35 25.39
N PHE A 362 -8.99 16.46 24.63
CA PHE A 362 -9.03 17.16 23.34
C PHE A 362 -8.65 18.64 23.47
N LEU A 363 -9.25 19.32 24.44
CA LEU A 363 -8.95 20.73 24.72
C LEU A 363 -7.45 20.91 25.02
N SER A 364 -6.85 20.02 25.81
CA SER A 364 -5.43 20.08 26.14
C SER A 364 -4.56 19.90 24.90
N LEU A 365 -4.86 18.96 24.00
CA LEU A 365 -4.11 18.78 22.76
C LEU A 365 -4.14 20.04 21.87
N ILE A 366 -5.32 20.66 21.74
CA ILE A 366 -5.50 21.89 20.95
C ILE A 366 -4.74 23.06 21.60
N LEU A 367 -4.91 23.26 22.91
CA LEU A 367 -4.26 24.35 23.64
C LEU A 367 -2.74 24.24 23.63
N ILE A 368 -2.18 23.05 23.88
CA ILE A 368 -0.73 22.83 23.88
C ILE A 368 -0.16 23.07 22.47
N THR A 369 -0.86 22.58 21.44
CA THR A 369 -0.45 22.81 20.04
C THR A 369 -0.43 24.31 19.72
N PHE A 370 -1.49 25.02 20.07
CA PHE A 370 -1.60 26.46 19.84
C PHE A 370 -0.54 27.26 20.62
N ASP A 371 -0.38 27.00 21.92
CA ASP A 371 0.56 27.69 22.80
C ASP A 371 2.00 27.52 22.29
N LYS A 372 2.39 26.29 21.93
CA LYS A 372 3.72 26.00 21.37
C LYS A 372 3.97 26.75 20.07
N CYS A 373 3.03 26.69 19.12
CA CYS A 373 3.20 27.39 17.84
C CYS A 373 3.28 28.91 18.05
N SER A 374 2.51 29.46 18.99
CA SER A 374 2.53 30.88 19.33
C SER A 374 3.84 31.33 19.99
N GLN A 375 4.34 30.56 20.96
CA GLN A 375 5.57 30.89 21.70
C GLN A 375 6.84 30.77 20.86
N GLU A 376 6.81 29.92 19.83
CA GLU A 376 7.96 29.60 18.99
C GLU A 376 7.88 30.27 17.60
N ASP A 377 7.00 31.26 17.44
CA ASP A 377 6.76 32.01 16.19
C ASP A 377 6.45 31.10 14.96
N ALA A 378 5.92 29.90 15.21
CA ALA A 378 5.52 28.91 14.21
C ALA A 378 4.01 28.95 13.91
N LEU A 379 3.26 29.84 14.55
CA LEU A 379 1.82 30.00 14.33
C LEU A 379 1.55 30.72 13.00
N ASP A 380 1.34 29.94 11.95
CA ASP A 380 0.84 30.45 10.68
C ASP A 380 -0.69 30.56 10.66
N GLY A 381 -1.23 31.27 9.65
CA GLY A 381 -2.68 31.43 9.50
C GLY A 381 -3.43 30.12 9.24
N SER A 382 -2.77 29.10 8.69
CA SER A 382 -3.40 27.80 8.42
C SER A 382 -3.60 27.00 9.70
N ILE A 383 -2.55 26.90 10.53
CA ILE A 383 -2.55 26.26 11.84
C ILE A 383 -3.54 26.97 12.75
N GLN A 384 -3.57 28.31 12.75
CA GLN A 384 -4.56 29.06 13.51
C GLN A 384 -6.00 28.69 13.12
N VAL A 385 -6.30 28.63 11.82
CA VAL A 385 -7.63 28.23 11.32
C VAL A 385 -7.96 26.80 11.71
N GLN A 386 -6.99 25.87 11.66
CA GLN A 386 -7.19 24.47 12.06
C GLN A 386 -7.47 24.33 13.56
N CYS A 387 -6.72 25.03 14.41
CA CYS A 387 -6.97 25.06 15.86
C CYS A 387 -8.36 25.63 16.19
N LYS A 388 -8.75 26.74 15.54
CA LYS A 388 -10.09 27.33 15.69
C LYS A 388 -11.19 26.38 15.23
N GLY A 389 -10.98 25.69 14.10
CA GLY A 389 -11.91 24.68 13.56
C GLY A 389 -12.12 23.53 14.54
N ALA A 390 -11.04 22.90 14.99
CA ALA A 390 -11.10 21.81 15.97
C ALA A 390 -11.75 22.23 17.29
N MET A 391 -11.46 23.45 17.77
CA MET A 391 -12.11 24.02 18.96
C MET A 391 -13.63 24.18 18.74
N LYS A 392 -14.03 24.75 17.61
CA LYS A 392 -15.44 24.95 17.28
C LYS A 392 -16.19 23.62 17.21
N ASP A 393 -15.58 22.61 16.59
CA ASP A 393 -16.19 21.28 16.44
C ASP A 393 -16.28 20.56 17.80
N LEU A 394 -15.29 20.73 18.69
CA LEU A 394 -15.35 20.26 20.08
C LEU A 394 -16.52 20.90 20.85
N LEU A 395 -16.75 22.21 20.71
CA LEU A 395 -17.84 22.93 21.38
C LEU A 395 -19.22 22.49 20.89
N GLN A 396 -19.36 22.11 19.62
CA GLN A 396 -20.61 21.59 19.04
C GLN A 396 -21.00 20.19 19.54
N CYS A 397 -20.11 19.51 20.26
CA CYS A 397 -20.36 18.20 20.86
C CYS A 397 -21.06 18.27 22.23
N ASN A 398 -21.73 19.39 22.54
CA ASN A 398 -22.38 19.66 23.84
C ASN A 398 -21.43 19.55 25.05
N CYS A 399 -20.16 19.94 24.87
CA CYS A 399 -19.18 19.96 25.94
C CYS A 399 -19.43 21.16 26.86
N ASP A 400 -19.94 20.92 28.09
CA ASP A 400 -20.04 21.97 29.10
C ASP A 400 -18.64 22.31 29.64
N MET A 401 -18.12 23.46 29.21
CA MET A 401 -16.80 24.00 29.57
C MET A 401 -16.85 25.52 29.76
N LYS A 402 -18.03 26.08 30.06
CA LYS A 402 -18.24 27.54 30.03
C LYS A 402 -17.30 28.29 30.97
N ASP A 403 -17.09 27.75 32.17
CA ASP A 403 -16.26 28.37 33.19
C ASP A 403 -14.78 28.35 32.79
N GLU A 404 -14.28 27.21 32.32
CA GLU A 404 -12.89 27.06 31.87
C GLU A 404 -12.60 27.93 30.64
N LEU A 405 -13.51 27.97 29.67
CA LEU A 405 -13.37 28.81 28.48
C LEU A 405 -13.40 30.30 28.81
N SER A 406 -14.19 30.70 29.82
CA SER A 406 -14.22 32.09 30.30
C SER A 406 -12.90 32.52 30.96
N ILE A 407 -12.18 31.57 31.58
CA ILE A 407 -10.87 31.80 32.17
C ILE A 407 -9.80 31.82 31.07
N LEU A 408 -9.84 30.87 30.15
CA LEU A 408 -8.87 30.74 29.06
C LEU A 408 -8.95 31.90 28.07
N SER A 409 -10.16 32.37 27.72
CA SER A 409 -10.35 33.51 26.81
C SER A 409 -9.80 34.83 27.37
N LYS A 410 -9.68 34.97 28.70
CA LYS A 410 -9.07 36.13 29.35
C LYS A 410 -7.54 36.08 29.36
N GLN A 411 -6.94 34.92 29.05
CA GLN A 411 -5.48 34.81 28.97
C GLN A 411 -5.00 35.35 27.61
N PRO A 412 -4.10 36.34 27.58
CA PRO A 412 -3.63 36.96 26.34
C PRO A 412 -3.10 35.95 25.31
N ARG A 413 -2.41 34.90 25.80
CA ARG A 413 -1.84 33.84 24.95
C ARG A 413 -2.86 32.99 24.20
N PHE A 414 -4.12 32.93 24.63
CA PHE A 414 -5.17 32.14 23.98
C PHE A 414 -6.28 32.98 23.35
N GLN A 415 -6.22 34.31 23.48
CA GLN A 415 -7.28 35.21 23.01
C GLN A 415 -7.61 34.97 21.53
N LEU A 416 -6.57 34.89 20.69
CA LEU A 416 -6.70 34.63 19.26
C LEU A 416 -7.36 33.29 18.91
N LEU A 417 -7.36 32.30 19.81
CA LEU A 417 -7.99 30.99 19.59
C LEU A 417 -9.52 31.05 19.77
N PHE A 418 -10.03 31.98 20.58
CA PHE A 418 -11.45 32.13 20.90
C PHE A 418 -12.18 33.20 20.08
N GLU A 419 -11.45 33.92 19.22
CA GLU A 419 -12.04 34.84 18.25
C GLU A 419 -12.61 34.06 17.05
N PHE A 420 -13.87 33.63 17.17
CA PHE A 420 -14.62 33.01 16.08
C PHE A 420 -15.19 34.11 15.18
N SER A 421 -14.54 34.39 14.06
CA SER A 421 -15.05 35.28 13.00
C SER A 421 -16.00 34.54 12.06
#